data_AF-A0A9E4Y4N7-F1
#
_entry.id   AF-A0A9E4Y4N7-F1
#
_cell.length_a   1.000
_cell.length_b   1.000
_cell.length_c   1.000
_cell.angle_alpha   90.00
_cell.angle_beta   90.00
_cell.angle_gamma   90.00
#
_symmetry.space_group_name_H-M   'P 1'
#
loop_
_entity.id
_entity.type
_entity.pdbx_description
1 polymer ?
#
loop_
_entity_poly.entity_id
_entity_poly.type
_entity_poly.pdbx_seq_one_letter_code
_entity_poly.pdbx_strand_id
1 'polypeptide(L)'
;MTDAVFLGGDRYHNAAEAHAGIGPVLEKAGLDVHYTTDFASIDADLLNGVRLLIFLRDGMEWPNGHDAPPERWMQPHQEEAIEQFVLNGGSFLVM
;
A
#
# COMPACT_ATOMS: atom_id res chain seq x y z
N MET A 1 -15.38 -2.71 -8.01
CA MET A 1 -13.94 -3.00 -8.23
C MET A 1 -13.28 -1.66 -8.07
N THR A 2 -12.40 -1.51 -7.08
CA THR A 2 -11.78 -0.23 -6.72
C THR A 2 -10.73 0.15 -7.76
N ASP A 3 -10.57 1.45 -8.00
CA ASP A 3 -9.60 1.99 -8.96
C ASP A 3 -8.20 2.07 -8.39
N ALA A 4 -8.10 2.30 -7.08
CA ALA A 4 -6.84 2.49 -6.37
C ALA A 4 -6.80 1.67 -5.08
N VAL A 5 -5.60 1.24 -4.69
CA VAL A 5 -5.31 0.67 -3.37
C VAL A 5 -4.32 1.60 -2.68
N PHE A 6 -4.67 2.09 -1.49
CA PHE A 6 -3.80 2.91 -0.67
C PHE A 6 -3.47 2.15 0.61
N LEU A 7 -2.25 1.59 0.66
CA LEU A 7 -1.67 1.03 1.86
C LEU A 7 -0.93 2.14 2.62
N GLY A 8 -1.58 2.66 3.65
CA GLY A 8 -1.01 3.62 4.57
C GLY A 8 -0.74 2.98 5.92
N GLY A 9 0.28 3.45 6.61
CA GLY A 9 0.47 3.12 8.01
C GLY A 9 1.61 2.15 8.27
N ASP A 10 2.41 2.52 9.26
CA ASP A 10 3.36 1.68 9.98
C ASP A 10 3.69 2.37 11.32
N ARG A 11 4.86 2.08 11.88
CA ARG A 11 5.36 2.75 13.08
C ARG A 11 5.49 4.28 12.96
N TYR A 12 6.02 4.78 11.84
CA TYR A 12 6.41 6.18 11.64
C TYR A 12 5.34 6.99 10.92
N HIS A 13 4.51 6.33 10.13
CA HIS A 13 3.51 6.91 9.27
C HIS A 13 2.13 6.60 9.84
N ASN A 14 1.39 7.62 10.29
CA ASN A 14 0.03 7.42 10.77
C ASN A 14 -0.92 7.21 9.59
N ALA A 15 -1.60 6.06 9.54
CA ALA A 15 -2.52 5.74 8.43
C ALA A 15 -3.67 6.75 8.28
N ALA A 16 -4.25 7.23 9.39
CA ALA A 16 -5.36 8.17 9.34
C ALA A 16 -4.91 9.53 8.77
N GLU A 17 -3.72 10.00 9.14
CA GLU A 17 -3.13 11.21 8.57
C GLU A 17 -2.79 11.03 7.07
N ALA A 18 -2.24 9.87 6.70
CA ALA A 18 -1.96 9.51 5.31
C ALA A 18 -3.21 9.57 4.43
N HIS A 19 -4.26 8.87 4.87
CA HIS A 19 -5.53 8.78 4.15
C HIS A 19 -6.24 10.13 4.12
N ALA A 20 -6.22 10.91 5.21
CA ALA A 20 -6.82 12.24 5.24
C ALA A 20 -6.07 13.26 4.36
N GLY A 21 -4.75 13.11 4.20
CA GLY A 21 -3.93 14.03 3.40
C GLY A 21 -4.16 13.88 1.90
N ILE A 22 -4.11 12.65 1.38
CA ILE A 22 -4.12 12.40 -0.08
C ILE A 22 -5.43 11.79 -0.57
N GLY A 23 -6.15 11.07 0.29
CA GLY A 23 -7.44 10.46 -0.05
C GLY A 23 -8.42 11.43 -0.73
N PRO A 24 -8.66 12.63 -0.18
CA PRO A 24 -9.57 13.60 -0.81
C PRO A 24 -9.13 14.05 -2.21
N VAL A 25 -7.83 14.04 -2.50
CA VAL A 25 -7.30 14.40 -3.83
C VAL A 25 -7.54 13.27 -4.83
N LEU A 26 -7.33 12.01 -4.41
CA LEU A 26 -7.60 10.82 -5.23
C LEU A 26 -9.10 10.73 -5.57
N GLU A 27 -9.96 10.92 -4.57
CA GLU A 27 -11.41 10.90 -4.74
C GLU A 27 -11.88 12.04 -5.64
N LYS A 28 -11.31 13.25 -5.49
CA LYS A 28 -11.60 14.39 -6.37
C LYS A 28 -11.12 14.15 -7.81
N ALA A 29 -10.10 13.32 -8.00
CA ALA A 29 -9.68 12.85 -9.32
C ALA A 29 -10.60 11.77 -9.89
N GLY A 30 -11.64 11.36 -9.15
CA GLY A 30 -12.65 10.40 -9.59
C GLY A 30 -12.26 8.94 -9.38
N LEU A 31 -11.30 8.67 -8.48
CA LEU A 31 -10.89 7.30 -8.14
C LEU A 31 -11.74 6.76 -6.98
N ASP A 32 -12.21 5.52 -7.12
CA ASP A 32 -12.67 4.71 -5.99
C ASP A 32 -11.46 4.09 -5.27
N VAL A 33 -11.25 4.43 -3.99
CA VAL A 33 -10.01 4.10 -3.26
C VAL A 33 -10.28 3.04 -2.19
N HIS A 34 -9.55 1.93 -2.25
CA HIS A 34 -9.44 0.96 -1.17
C HIS A 34 -8.34 1.39 -0.20
N TYR A 35 -8.72 1.99 0.92
CA TYR A 35 -7.80 2.32 2.01
C TYR A 35 -7.56 1.11 2.91
N THR A 36 -6.30 0.78 3.19
CA THR A 36 -5.93 -0.36 4.04
C THR A 36 -4.67 -0.09 4.84
N THR A 37 -4.54 -0.76 5.99
CA THR A 37 -3.30 -0.87 6.76
C THR A 37 -2.76 -2.31 6.75
N ASP A 38 -3.50 -3.24 6.13
CA ASP A 38 -3.16 -4.64 6.07
C ASP A 38 -2.16 -4.89 4.93
N PHE A 39 -0.87 -4.80 5.26
CA PHE A 39 0.19 -5.07 4.29
C PHE A 39 0.22 -6.52 3.82
N ALA A 40 -0.32 -7.46 4.59
CA ALA A 40 -0.32 -8.87 4.22
C ALA A 40 -1.34 -9.16 3.09
N SER A 41 -2.31 -8.27 2.89
CA SER A 41 -3.30 -8.37 1.81
C SER A 41 -2.76 -7.98 0.43
N ILE A 42 -1.55 -7.40 0.33
CA ILE A 42 -0.98 -7.01 -0.97
C ILE A 42 -0.54 -8.24 -1.73
N ASP A 43 -1.31 -8.61 -2.75
CA ASP A 43 -1.04 -9.72 -3.65
C ASP A 43 -1.62 -9.47 -5.06
N ALA A 44 -1.50 -10.46 -5.94
CA ALA A 44 -1.99 -10.36 -7.32
C ALA A 44 -3.52 -10.27 -7.39
N ASP A 45 -4.25 -10.85 -6.43
CA ASP A 45 -5.71 -10.85 -6.40
C ASP A 45 -6.24 -9.47 -6.01
N LEU A 46 -5.66 -8.83 -4.99
CA LEU A 46 -5.99 -7.47 -4.59
C LEU A 46 -5.66 -6.45 -5.70
N LEU A 47 -4.56 -6.65 -6.42
CA LEU A 47 -4.13 -5.74 -7.50
C LEU A 47 -4.88 -5.97 -8.82
N ASN A 48 -5.72 -7.00 -8.93
CA ASN A 48 -6.44 -7.30 -10.16
C ASN A 48 -7.48 -6.21 -10.49
N GLY A 49 -7.31 -5.55 -11.65
CA GLY A 49 -8.18 -4.47 -12.11
C GLY A 49 -7.93 -3.12 -11.43
N VAL A 50 -7.01 -3.06 -10.46
CA VAL A 50 -6.54 -1.80 -9.86
C VAL A 50 -5.70 -1.05 -10.89
N ARG A 51 -5.79 0.29 -10.89
CA ARG A 51 -5.04 1.18 -11.79
C ARG A 51 -3.91 1.91 -11.07
N LEU A 52 -4.06 2.11 -9.76
CA LEU A 52 -3.11 2.85 -8.93
C LEU A 52 -2.87 2.15 -7.59
N LEU A 53 -1.62 1.82 -7.31
CA LEU A 53 -1.14 1.41 -5.99
C LEU A 53 -0.46 2.61 -5.32
N ILE A 54 -0.80 2.91 -4.07
CA ILE A 54 -0.18 3.97 -3.27
C ILE A 54 0.34 3.41 -1.96
N PHE A 55 1.60 3.65 -1.64
CA PHE A 55 2.20 3.33 -0.33
C PHE A 55 2.59 4.61 0.42
N LEU A 56 2.22 4.67 1.70
CA LEU A 56 2.88 5.51 2.71
C LEU A 56 3.21 4.66 3.93
N ARG A 57 4.35 3.99 3.85
CA ARG A 57 4.93 3.12 4.88
C ARG A 57 6.39 2.81 4.52
N ASP A 58 7.16 2.46 5.53
CA ASP A 58 8.49 1.89 5.44
C ASP A 58 8.41 0.38 5.15
N GLY A 59 9.55 -0.23 4.81
CA GLY A 59 9.72 -1.66 4.57
C GLY A 59 9.75 -2.53 5.83
N MET A 60 9.49 -1.97 7.01
CA MET A 60 9.81 -2.59 8.30
C MET A 60 8.59 -2.74 9.22
N GLU A 61 8.52 -3.86 9.95
CA GLU A 61 7.56 -4.15 11.01
C GLU A 61 8.29 -4.54 12.31
N TRP A 62 7.64 -4.31 13.45
CA TRP A 62 8.21 -4.59 14.79
C TRP A 62 7.28 -5.53 15.58
N PRO A 63 7.11 -6.79 15.14
CA PRO A 63 6.16 -7.73 15.77
C PRO A 63 6.50 -8.04 17.22
N ASN A 64 7.80 -7.97 17.57
CA ASN A 64 8.32 -8.24 18.91
C ASN A 64 8.56 -6.97 19.75
N GLY A 65 7.99 -5.84 19.32
CA GLY A 65 8.10 -4.55 20.00
C GLY A 65 9.26 -3.67 19.51
N HIS A 66 9.23 -2.43 19.95
CA HIS A 66 10.00 -1.33 19.38
C HIS A 66 11.51 -1.35 19.67
N ASP A 67 11.92 -2.12 20.66
CA ASP A 67 13.33 -2.31 21.05
C ASP A 67 13.93 -3.59 20.43
N ALA A 68 13.12 -4.38 19.72
CA ALA A 68 13.55 -5.57 19.01
C ALA A 68 14.03 -5.23 17.58
N PRO A 69 14.83 -6.11 16.95
CA PRO A 69 15.16 -5.97 15.54
C PRO A 69 13.88 -5.95 14.67
N PRO A 70 13.81 -5.05 13.68
CA PRO A 70 12.70 -5.03 12.73
C PRO A 70 12.74 -6.22 11.78
N GLU A 71 11.57 -6.57 11.26
CA GLU A 71 11.38 -7.56 10.21
C GLU A 71 10.91 -6.88 8.93
N ARG A 72 11.38 -7.36 7.76
CA ARG A 72 10.84 -6.90 6.49
C ARG A 72 9.47 -7.51 6.29
N TRP A 73 8.46 -6.68 6.11
CA TRP A 73 7.10 -7.16 5.95
C TRP A 73 6.86 -7.74 4.56
N MET A 74 7.46 -7.13 3.54
CA MET A 74 7.21 -7.49 2.15
C MET A 74 7.80 -8.87 1.86
N GLN A 75 6.93 -9.78 1.45
CA GLN A 75 7.30 -11.15 1.09
C GLN A 75 7.55 -11.26 -0.43
N PRO A 76 8.33 -12.25 -0.90
CA PRO A 76 8.66 -12.39 -2.31
C PRO A 76 7.45 -12.43 -3.26
N HIS A 77 6.33 -13.03 -2.86
CA HIS A 77 5.12 -13.08 -3.69
C HIS A 77 4.46 -11.70 -3.85
N GLN A 78 4.63 -10.81 -2.88
CA GLN A 78 4.12 -9.43 -2.93
C GLN A 78 5.01 -8.58 -3.84
N GLU A 79 6.34 -8.78 -3.76
CA GLU A 79 7.29 -8.16 -4.68
C GLU A 79 6.97 -8.55 -6.13
N GLU A 80 6.75 -9.84 -6.40
CA GLU A 80 6.36 -10.35 -7.71
C GLU A 80 5.01 -9.76 -8.17
N ALA A 81 4.00 -9.71 -7.29
CA ALA A 81 2.70 -9.13 -7.61
C ALA A 81 2.79 -7.63 -7.99
N ILE A 82 3.57 -6.85 -7.24
CA ILE A 82 3.79 -5.42 -7.51
C ILE A 82 4.58 -5.24 -8.81
N GLU A 83 5.63 -6.04 -9.02
CA GLU A 83 6.41 -6.02 -10.26
C GLU A 83 5.51 -6.29 -11.47
N GLN A 84 4.73 -7.37 -11.44
CA GLN A 84 3.82 -7.71 -12.53
C GLN A 84 2.73 -6.66 -12.71
N PHE A 85 2.20 -6.08 -11.63
CA PHE A 85 1.25 -4.98 -11.71
C PHE A 85 1.82 -3.78 -12.49
N VAL A 86 3.05 -3.35 -12.18
CA VAL A 86 3.69 -2.24 -12.88
C VAL A 86 4.04 -2.60 -14.33
N LEU A 87 4.61 -3.79 -14.57
CA LEU A 87 4.93 -4.26 -15.92
C LEU A 87 3.69 -4.36 -16.82
N ASN A 88 2.52 -4.65 -16.24
CA ASN A 88 1.24 -4.71 -16.94
C ASN A 88 0.54 -3.34 -17.08
N GLY A 89 1.21 -2.24 -16.72
CA GLY A 89 0.73 -0.86 -16.90
C GLY A 89 0.03 -0.25 -15.69
N GLY A 90 0.04 -0.93 -14.55
CA GLY A 90 -0.37 -0.36 -13.27
C GLY A 90 0.53 0.79 -12.84
N SER A 91 -0.04 1.83 -12.24
CA SER A 91 0.72 2.96 -11.71
C SER A 91 1.05 2.74 -10.23
N PHE A 92 2.30 2.99 -9.83
CA PHE A 92 2.74 2.86 -8.44
C PHE A 92 3.27 4.19 -7.91
N LEU A 93 2.63 4.71 -6.85
CA LEU A 93 3.02 5.92 -6.13
C LEU A 93 3.58 5.53 -4.75
N VAL A 94 4.84 5.87 -4.51
CA VAL A 94 5.54 5.67 -3.23
C VAL A 94 5.93 7.03 -2.67
N MET A 95 5.68 7.22 -1.37
CA MET A 95 5.83 8.50 -0.66
C MET A 95 6.60 8.33 0.64
#